data_AF-A0A4Y3VBQ4-F1
#
_entry.id   AF-A0A4Y3VBQ4-F1
#
_cell.length_a   1.000
_cell.length_b   1.000
_cell.length_c   1.000
_cell.angle_alpha   90.00
_cell.angle_beta   90.00
_cell.angle_gamma   90.00
#
_symmetry.space_group_name_H-M   'P 1'
#
loop_
_entity.id
_entity.type
_entity.pdbx_description
1 polymer ?
#
loop_
_entity_poly.entity_id
_entity_poly.type
_entity_poly.pdbx_seq_one_letter_code
_entity_poly.pdbx_strand_id
1 'polypeptide(L)' 'MAGWWAPAELYGLWVDCGVWHYHRRVWLRLPWARFTCQHGCVSEAFGPTDVAHLTARIDHDHARACPGPREEPTRG' A
#
# COMPACT_ATOMS: atom_id res chain seq x y z
N MET A 1 -15.77 7.07 -15.05
CA MET A 1 -15.41 5.72 -14.59
C MET A 1 -14.75 5.86 -13.23
N ALA A 2 -15.46 5.56 -12.14
CA ALA A 2 -14.88 5.48 -10.82
C ALA A 2 -14.27 4.07 -10.70
N GLY A 3 -12.94 3.97 -10.84
CA GLY A 3 -12.23 2.71 -10.59
C GLY A 3 -12.44 2.34 -9.13
N TRP A 4 -13.05 1.19 -8.90
CA TRP A 4 -13.23 0.63 -7.56
C TRP A 4 -11.84 0.33 -7.02
N TRP A 5 -11.49 1.02 -5.94
CA TRP A 5 -10.24 0.79 -5.22
C TRP A 5 -10.28 -0.66 -4.72
N ALA A 6 -9.17 -1.39 -4.86
CA ALA A 6 -9.10 -2.79 -4.42
C ALA A 6 -9.48 -2.91 -2.94
N PRO A 7 -10.18 -3.98 -2.53
CA PRO A 7 -10.65 -4.13 -1.15
C PRO A 7 -9.46 -4.07 -0.19
N ALA A 8 -9.60 -3.24 0.85
CA ALA A 8 -8.61 -3.05 1.92
C ALA A 8 -8.45 -4.28 2.84
N GLU A 9 -8.73 -5.49 2.35
CA GLU A 9 -8.75 -6.74 3.11
C GLU A 9 -7.37 -7.41 3.24
N LEU A 10 -6.33 -6.86 2.59
CA LEU A 10 -4.96 -7.30 2.78
C LEU A 10 -4.44 -6.91 4.16
N TYR A 11 -4.20 -7.91 5.01
CA TYR A 11 -3.61 -7.70 6.33
C TYR A 11 -2.29 -6.92 6.22
N GLY A 12 -2.21 -5.79 6.92
CA GLY A 12 -1.04 -4.90 6.89
C GLY A 12 -1.06 -3.82 5.81
N LEU A 13 -2.08 -3.77 4.93
CA LEU A 13 -2.30 -2.66 4.00
C LEU A 13 -3.15 -1.55 4.64
N TRP A 14 -2.64 -0.32 4.56
CA TRP A 14 -3.32 0.89 4.99
C TRP A 14 -3.44 1.85 3.81
N VAL A 15 -4.61 2.44 3.64
CA VAL A 15 -4.90 3.39 2.55
C VAL A 15 -5.58 4.63 3.11
N ASP A 16 -5.01 5.79 2.80
CA ASP A 16 -5.62 7.11 2.99
C ASP A 16 -5.99 7.66 1.60
N CYS A 17 -7.28 7.92 1.37
CA CYS A 17 -7.78 8.39 0.07
C CYS A 17 -7.43 9.86 -0.23
N GLY A 18 -6.74 10.57 0.67
CA GLY A 18 -6.40 11.98 0.50
C GLY A 18 -7.62 12.90 0.59
N VAL A 19 -7.51 14.09 0.02
CA VAL A 19 -8.59 15.09 -0.03
C VAL A 19 -8.61 15.77 -1.39
N TRP A 20 -9.62 15.47 -2.20
CA TRP A 20 -9.84 16.08 -3.52
C TRP A 20 -10.82 17.26 -3.43
N HIS A 21 -10.37 18.46 -3.84
CA HIS A 21 -11.24 19.63 -3.92
C HIS A 21 -11.95 19.69 -5.28
N TYR A 22 -13.24 19.35 -5.30
CA TYR A 22 -14.02 19.21 -6.54
C TYR A 22 -14.00 20.45 -7.44
N HIS A 23 -14.33 21.65 -6.92
CA HIS A 23 -14.42 22.86 -7.75
C HIS A 23 -13.09 23.31 -8.35
N ARG A 24 -12.00 23.23 -7.57
CA ARG A 24 -10.66 23.61 -8.01
C ARG A 24 -9.97 22.52 -8.82
N ARG A 25 -10.52 21.29 -8.84
CA ARG A 25 -9.95 20.13 -9.52
C ARG A 25 -8.49 19.87 -9.10
N VAL A 26 -8.22 19.98 -7.79
CA VAL A 26 -6.89 19.76 -7.20
C VAL A 26 -6.97 18.89 -5.95
N TRP A 27 -5.88 18.19 -5.66
CA TRP A 27 -5.66 17.53 -4.38
C TRP A 27 -5.21 18.56 -3.34
N LEU A 28 -5.93 18.66 -2.23
CA LEU A 28 -5.46 19.38 -1.03
C LEU A 28 -4.50 18.52 -0.21
N ARG A 29 -4.69 17.19 -0.30
CA ARG A 29 -3.80 16.18 0.26
C ARG A 29 -3.81 14.99 -0.68
N LEU A 30 -2.64 14.55 -1.13
CA LEU A 30 -2.55 13.39 -2.00
C LEU A 30 -2.99 12.13 -1.24
N PRO A 31 -3.60 11.15 -1.92
CA PRO A 31 -3.79 9.84 -1.33
C PRO A 31 -2.44 9.20 -1.03
N TRP A 32 -2.43 8.30 -0.07
CA TRP A 32 -1.25 7.57 0.38
C TRP A 32 -1.63 6.15 0.73
N ALA A 33 -0.71 5.22 0.51
CA ALA A 33 -0.87 3.85 0.96
C ALA A 33 0.44 3.31 1.50
N ARG A 34 0.33 2.44 2.51
CA ARG A 34 1.44 1.72 3.11
C ARG A 34 1.06 0.28 3.33
N PHE A 35 1.92 -0.62 2.88
CA PHE A 35 1.86 -2.03 3.21
C PHE A 35 3.01 -2.38 4.14
N THR A 36 2.72 -3.15 5.18
CA THR A 36 3.72 -3.75 6.07
C THR A 36 3.39 -5.23 6.26
N CYS A 37 4.35 -6.11 5.96
CA CYS A 37 4.18 -7.54 6.23
C CYS A 37 4.76 -7.93 7.60
N GLN A 38 4.33 -9.09 8.11
CA GLN A 38 4.84 -9.67 9.36
C GLN A 38 6.36 -9.99 9.35
N HIS A 39 6.97 -10.08 8.18
CA HIS A 39 8.40 -10.35 7.99
C HIS A 39 9.24 -9.08 7.83
N GLY A 40 8.63 -7.89 8.01
CA GLY A 40 9.32 -6.60 8.02
C GLY A 40 9.50 -5.93 6.66
N CYS A 41 8.87 -6.43 5.59
CA CYS A 41 8.81 -5.71 4.31
C CYS A 41 7.88 -4.50 4.44
N VAL A 42 8.30 -3.37 3.87
CA VAL A 42 7.50 -2.15 3.79
C VAL A 42 7.43 -1.69 2.34
N SER A 43 6.25 -1.25 1.91
CA SER A 43 6.04 -0.60 0.61
C SER A 43 5.12 0.59 0.78
N GLU A 44 5.48 1.73 0.20
CA GLU A 44 4.73 2.98 0.35
C GLU A 44 4.50 3.61 -1.03
N ALA A 45 3.35 4.26 -1.20
CA ALA A 45 2.98 4.96 -2.42
C ALA A 45 2.25 6.26 -2.10
N PHE A 46 2.49 7.30 -2.89
CA PHE A 46 1.90 8.62 -2.73
C PHE A 46 1.31 9.10 -4.06
N GLY A 47 0.12 9.68 -4.02
CA GLY A 47 -0.58 10.14 -5.21
C GLY A 47 -1.47 9.05 -5.83
N PRO A 48 -2.49 9.47 -6.60
CA PRO A 48 -3.59 8.59 -6.99
C PRO A 48 -3.15 7.42 -7.87
N THR A 49 -2.22 7.65 -8.80
CA THR A 49 -1.71 6.60 -9.70
C THR A 49 -0.91 5.55 -8.96
N ASP A 50 0.04 5.97 -8.12
CA ASP A 50 0.94 5.04 -7.43
C ASP A 50 0.18 4.26 -6.35
N VAL A 51 -0.76 4.90 -5.65
CA VAL A 51 -1.63 4.22 -4.69
C VAL A 51 -2.52 3.19 -5.38
N ALA A 52 -3.09 3.51 -6.55
CA ALA A 52 -3.85 2.54 -7.33
C ALA A 52 -2.99 1.36 -7.78
N HIS A 53 -1.75 1.62 -8.23
CA HIS A 53 -0.83 0.56 -8.65
C HIS A 53 -0.40 -0.34 -7.48
N LEU A 54 -0.05 0.26 -6.34
CA LEU A 54 0.32 -0.48 -5.12
C LEU A 54 -0.84 -1.37 -4.69
N THR A 55 -2.02 -0.79 -4.45
CA THR A 55 -3.18 -1.53 -3.94
C THR A 55 -3.65 -2.64 -4.89
N ALA A 56 -3.50 -2.47 -6.21
CA ALA A 56 -3.89 -3.47 -7.19
C ALA A 56 -2.92 -4.66 -7.34
N ARG A 57 -1.68 -4.55 -6.87
CA ARG A 57 -0.63 -5.54 -7.14
C ARG A 57 0.16 -6.00 -5.92
N ILE A 58 -0.04 -5.37 -4.76
CA ILE A 58 0.81 -5.58 -3.59
C ILE A 58 0.81 -7.02 -3.12
N ASP A 59 -0.30 -7.75 -3.23
CA ASP A 59 -0.39 -9.18 -2.94
C ASP A 59 0.58 -10.01 -3.79
N HIS A 60 0.52 -9.83 -5.11
CA HIS A 60 1.33 -10.56 -6.08
C HIS A 60 2.81 -10.15 -6.00
N ASP A 61 3.08 -8.85 -5.95
CA ASP A 61 4.45 -8.34 -5.94
C ASP A 61 5.13 -8.66 -4.61
N HIS A 62 4.40 -8.64 -3.49
CA HIS A 62 4.92 -9.07 -2.19
C HIS A 62 5.19 -10.57 -2.13
N ALA A 63 4.27 -11.42 -2.60
CA ALA A 63 4.44 -12.88 -2.60
C ALA A 63 5.72 -13.34 -3.34
N ARG A 64 6.17 -12.56 -4.33
CA ARG A 64 7.40 -12.82 -5.10
C ARG A 64 8.68 -12.31 -4.44
N ALA A 65 8.59 -11.24 -3.66
CA ALA A 65 9.75 -10.53 -3.15
C ALA A 65 9.97 -10.72 -1.63
N CYS A 66 8.98 -11.21 -0.90
CA CYS A 66 9.10 -11.41 0.53
C CYS A 66 10.14 -12.49 0.84
N PRO A 67 11.15 -12.23 1.68
CA PRO A 67 12.14 -13.23 2.06
C PRO A 67 11.59 -14.30 3.02
N GLY A 68 10.35 -14.14 3.50
CA GLY A 68 9.79 -15.00 4.54
C GLY A 68 10.32 -14.68 5.94
N PRO A 69 10.08 -15.56 6.93
CA PRO A 69 10.52 -15.34 8.30
C PRO A 69 12.04 -15.16 8.36
N ARG A 70 12.49 -14.09 9.02
CA ARG A 70 13.90 -13.92 9.35
C ARG A 70 14.22 -14.92 10.46
N GLU A 71 15.26 -15.74 10.28
CA GLU A 71 15.81 -16.53 11.37
C GLU A 71 16.26 -15.55 12.46
N GLU A 72 15.64 -15.62 13.64
CA GLU A 72 16.18 -14.92 14.81
C GLU A 72 17.55 -15.53 15.12
N PRO A 73 18.59 -14.71 15.37
CA PRO A 73 19.86 -15.25 15.81
C PRO A 73 19.64 -15.95 17.15
N THR A 74 19.72 -17.28 17.14
CA THR A 74 19.73 -18.11 18.34
C THR A 74 20.85 -17.59 19.24
N ARG A 75 20.49 -16.86 20.30
CA ARG A 75 21.45 -16.50 21.35
C ARG A 75 21.85 -17.81 22.03
N GLY A 76 23.05 -18.28 21.74
CA GLY A 76 23.72 -19.34 22.50
C GLY A 76 24.14 -18.87 23.88
#